data_AF-A0A7V2K7P4-F1
#
_entry.id   AF-A0A7V2K7P4-F1
#
_cell.length_a   1.000
_cell.length_b   1.000
_cell.length_c   1.000
_cell.angle_alpha   90.00
_cell.angle_beta   90.00
_cell.angle_gamma   90.00
#
_symmetry.space_group_name_H-M   'P 1'
#
loop_
_entity.id
_entity.type
_entity.pdbx_description
1 polymer ?
#
loop_
_entity_poly.entity_id
_entity_poly.type
_entity_poly.pdbx_seq_one_letter_code
_entity_poly.pdbx_strand_id
1 'polypeptide(L)' 'MVIRKAKLSEAKIIHRLIEEGGKDGFLLPRALSEIYEKIRDYWVGVEGNEVVMVCGLHPVWE' A
#
# COMPACT_ATOMS: atom_id res chain seq x y z
N MET A 1 17.40 -0.68 2.01
CA MET A 1 15.94 -0.65 2.16
C MET A 1 15.55 0.31 3.29
N VAL A 2 14.58 1.21 3.06
CA VAL A 2 14.02 2.13 4.06
C VAL A 2 12.51 1.90 4.17
N ILE A 3 12.00 1.72 5.39
CA ILE A 3 10.56 1.59 5.65
C ILE A 3 10.03 2.92 6.17
N ARG A 4 8.97 3.44 5.57
CA ARG A 4 8.34 4.71 5.98
C ARG A 4 6.85 4.74 5.65
N LYS A 5 6.17 5.77 6.15
CA LYS A 5 4.79 6.08 5.73
C LYS A 5 4.71 6.38 4.23
N ALA A 6 3.61 5.94 3.62
CA ALA A 6 3.28 6.22 2.23
C ALA A 6 3.02 7.72 2.00
N LYS A 7 3.35 8.19 0.80
CA LYS A 7 2.99 9.53 0.30
C LYS A 7 1.78 9.44 -0.61
N LEU A 8 1.00 10.52 -0.71
CA LEU A 8 -0.18 10.57 -1.60
C LEU A 8 0.16 10.29 -3.07
N SER A 9 1.35 10.70 -3.51
CA SER A 9 1.88 10.44 -4.87
C SER A 9 2.09 8.95 -5.16
N GLU A 10 2.13 8.09 -4.13
CA GLU A 10 2.45 6.66 -4.23
C GLU A 10 1.21 5.78 -4.24
N ALA A 11 0.01 6.36 -4.10
CA ALA A 11 -1.26 5.62 -4.05
C ALA A 11 -1.46 4.69 -5.26
N LYS A 12 -1.08 5.15 -6.47
CA LYS A 12 -1.13 4.32 -7.69
C LYS A 12 -0.14 3.16 -7.67
N ILE A 13 1.05 3.37 -7.08
CA ILE A 13 2.06 2.31 -6.94
C ILE A 13 1.58 1.26 -5.93
N ILE A 14 1.01 1.72 -4.80
CA ILE A 14 0.40 0.86 -3.79
C ILE A 14 -0.73 0.01 -4.39
N HIS A 15 -1.65 0.63 -5.14
CA HIS A 15 -2.73 -0.08 -5.81
C HIS A 15 -2.21 -1.21 -6.70
N ARG A 16 -1.21 -0.91 -7.53
CA ARG A 16 -0.57 -1.90 -8.41
C ARG A 16 0.06 -3.06 -7.61
N LEU A 17 0.79 -2.76 -6.53
CA LEU A 17 1.41 -3.80 -5.69
C LEU A 17 0.36 -4.70 -5.02
N ILE A 18 -0.77 -4.14 -4.58
CA ILE A 18 -1.88 -4.91 -4.01
C ILE A 18 -2.53 -5.79 -5.07
N GLU A 19 -2.78 -5.27 -6.28
CA GLU A 19 -3.32 -6.04 -7.40
C GLU A 19 -2.38 -7.18 -7.82
N GLU A 20 -1.08 -6.91 -7.91
CA GLU A 20 -0.06 -7.91 -8.24
C GLU A 20 -0.02 -9.03 -7.19
N GLY A 21 -0.02 -8.70 -5.90
CA GLY A 21 -0.08 -9.68 -4.82
C GLY A 21 -1.45 -10.39 -4.69
N GLY A 22 -2.51 -9.80 -5.23
CA GLY A 22 -3.86 -10.39 -5.27
C GLY A 22 -4.06 -11.44 -6.35
N LYS A 23 -3.18 -11.50 -7.37
CA LYS A 23 -3.30 -12.46 -8.48
C LYS A 23 -3.27 -13.92 -8.01
N ASP A 24 -2.57 -14.21 -6.93
CA ASP A 24 -2.47 -15.54 -6.34
C ASP A 24 -3.51 -15.79 -5.23
N GLY A 25 -4.48 -14.88 -5.06
CA GLY A 25 -5.57 -15.02 -4.10
C GLY A 25 -5.21 -14.72 -2.64
N PHE A 26 -3.96 -14.29 -2.36
CA PHE A 26 -3.50 -14.00 -1.00
C PHE A 26 -3.92 -12.63 -0.46
N LEU A 27 -4.34 -11.71 -1.33
CA LEU A 27 -4.67 -10.33 -0.97
C LEU A 27 -6.06 -9.94 -1.49
N LEU A 28 -6.83 -9.27 -0.63
CA LEU A 28 -8.09 -8.67 -1.01
C LEU A 28 -7.84 -7.41 -1.86
N PRO A 29 -8.52 -7.24 -3.00
CA PRO A 29 -8.42 -6.01 -3.78
C PRO A 29 -8.89 -4.80 -2.96
N ARG A 30 -8.32 -3.64 -3.28
CA ARG A 30 -8.64 -2.35 -2.66
C ARG A 30 -8.88 -1.34 -3.76
N ALA A 31 -9.97 -0.58 -3.66
CA ALA A 31 -10.24 0.47 -4.63
C ALA A 31 -9.16 1.56 -4.52
N LEU A 32 -8.76 2.15 -5.65
CA LEU A 32 -7.78 3.24 -5.64
C LEU A 32 -8.25 4.43 -4.77
N SER A 33 -9.55 4.73 -4.76
CA SER A 33 -10.13 5.77 -3.89
C SER A 33 -9.91 5.46 -2.41
N GLU A 34 -10.10 4.22 -1.98
CA GLU A 34 -9.87 3.78 -0.60
C GLU A 34 -8.40 3.97 -0.19
N ILE A 35 -7.46 3.68 -1.09
CA ILE A 35 -6.03 3.87 -0.84
C ILE A 35 -5.71 5.37 -0.66
N TYR A 36 -6.32 6.25 -1.46
CA TYR A 36 -6.17 7.69 -1.29
C TYR A 36 -6.71 8.18 0.06
N GLU A 37 -7.91 7.73 0.44
CA GLU A 37 -8.56 8.09 1.71
C GLU A 37 -7.77 7.59 2.92
N LYS A 38 -7.25 6.37 2.85
CA LYS A 38 -6.53 5.69 3.94
C LYS A 38 -5.01 5.74 3.78
N ILE A 39 -4.46 6.69 3.02
CA ILE A 39 -3.02 6.70 2.68
C ILE A 39 -2.10 6.64 3.91
N ARG A 40 -2.55 7.21 5.04
CA ARG A 40 -1.80 7.22 6.30
C ARG A 40 -1.70 5.84 6.97
N ASP A 41 -2.55 4.91 6.60
CA ASP A 41 -2.55 3.54 7.12
C ASP A 41 -1.48 2.69 6.44
N TYR A 42 -1.00 3.14 5.27
CA TYR A 42 -0.01 2.42 4.49
C TYR A 42 1.43 2.81 4.84
N TRP A 43 2.26 1.78 4.89
CA TRP A 43 3.71 1.82 4.96
C TRP A 43 4.28 1.26 3.67
N VAL A 44 5.40 1.82 3.22
CA VAL A 44 6.11 1.40 2.03
C VAL A 44 7.55 1.04 2.33
N GLY A 45 8.03 -0.02 1.69
CA GLY A 45 9.45 -0.38 1.64
C GLY A 45 10.07 0.23 0.39
N VAL A 46 11.13 1.01 0.56
CA VAL A 46 11.83 1.71 -0.53
C VAL A 46 13.24 1.16 -0.69
N GLU A 47 13.60 0.82 -1.92
CA GLU A 47 14.97 0.50 -2.32
C GLU A 47 15.42 1.48 -3.41
N GLY A 48 16.48 2.24 -3.12
CA GLY A 48 16.86 3.37 -3.96
C GLY A 48 15.73 4.41 -4.03
N ASN A 49 15.16 4.58 -5.22
CA ASN A 49 14.04 5.48 -5.50
C ASN A 49 12.71 4.74 -5.76
N GLU A 50 12.68 3.42 -5.62
CA GLU A 50 11.51 2.61 -5.98
C GLU A 50 10.80 2.07 -4.73
N VAL A 51 9.47 2.14 -4.75
CA VAL A 51 8.62 1.49 -3.77
C VAL A 51 8.45 0.05 -4.19
N VAL A 52 9.02 -0.88 -3.43
CA VAL A 52 9.04 -2.31 -3.76
C VAL A 52 8.10 -3.13 -2.86
N MET A 53 7.60 -2.56 -1.77
CA MET A 53 6.71 -3.24 -0.83
C MET A 53 5.64 -2.30 -0.28
N VAL A 54 4.49 -2.85 0.10
CA VAL A 54 3.44 -2.14 0.84
C VAL A 54 2.88 -2.99 1.98
N CYS A 55 2.57 -2.35 3.10
CA CYS A 55 1.83 -2.92 4.22
C CYS A 55 0.76 -1.93 4.67
N GLY A 56 -0.48 -2.40 4.87
CA GLY A 56 -1.58 -1.59 5.40
C GLY A 56 -1.90 -1.98 6.84
N LEU A 57 -1.95 -1.00 7.74
CA LEU A 57 -2.39 -1.17 9.13
C LEU A 57 -3.54 -0.20 9.40
N HIS A 58 -4.76 -0.74 9.49
CA HIS A 58 -5.96 0.02 9.80
C HIS A 58 -6.48 -0.38 11.19
N PRO A 59 -6.36 0.50 12.21
CA PRO A 59 -6.98 0.27 13.50
C PRO A 59 -8.51 0.21 13.35
N VAL A 60 -9.13 -0.77 13.98
CA VAL A 60 -10.59 -0.90 14.10
C VAL A 60 -10.99 -0.85 15.56
N TRP A 61 -12.20 -0.38 15.84
CA TRP A 61 -12.76 -0.40 17.19
C TRP A 61 -13.10 -1.84 17.62
N GLU A 62 -13.08 -2.12 18.93
CA GLU A 62 -13.53 -3.40 19.52
C GLU A 62 -15.06 -3.55 19.50
#